data_AF-A0A7T5RH37-F1
#
_entry.id   AF-A0A7T5RH37-F1
#
_cell.length_a   1.000
_cell.length_b   1.000
_cell.length_c   1.000
_cell.angle_alpha   90.00
_cell.angle_beta   90.00
_cell.angle_gamma   90.00
#
_symmetry.space_group_name_H-M   'P 1'
#
loop_
_entity.id
_entity.type
_entity.pdbx_description
1 polymer ?
#
loop_
_entity_poly.entity_id
_entity_poly.type
_entity_poly.pdbx_seq_one_letter_code
_entity_poly.pdbx_strand_id
1 'polypeptide(L)'
;MENKITDINDLVACLTAAAMKPLLNDNVWQCYGYNKRPIKGNIWNKLFPKKFELDNFITREILTMGLIDILNGIKKSNQTFDTKLLISIGLIDQYLSTTKHLFSEDLFMENLFSSYYAFKICDKSKLHEPFILKAKDVLNKKNFAKFMVGTIRLLAIEHAADYLLNSNNIKDFVDNSLVENILKISMPEEKWREYGKLISEKILKV
;
A
#
# COMPACT_ATOMS: atom_id res chain seq x y z
N MET A 1 -18.23 4.74 25.37
CA MET A 1 -17.88 3.44 24.77
C MET A 1 -17.05 3.75 23.55
N GLU A 2 -15.76 3.42 23.56
CA GLU A 2 -15.00 3.38 22.31
C GLU A 2 -15.65 2.32 21.42
N ASN A 3 -16.04 2.70 20.20
CA ASN A 3 -16.65 1.78 19.25
C ASN A 3 -15.62 0.72 18.87
N LYS A 4 -15.61 -0.41 19.59
CA LYS A 4 -14.92 -1.62 19.13
C LYS A 4 -15.58 -2.05 17.83
N ILE A 5 -14.79 -2.17 16.78
CA ILE A 5 -15.24 -2.78 15.53
C ILE A 5 -15.42 -4.26 15.80
N THR A 6 -16.63 -4.76 15.54
CA THR A 6 -16.99 -6.18 15.73
C THR A 6 -17.08 -6.94 14.42
N ASP A 7 -17.28 -6.26 13.28
CA ASP A 7 -17.40 -6.90 11.97
C ASP A 7 -16.07 -6.90 11.21
N ILE A 8 -15.65 -8.07 10.71
CA ILE A 8 -14.40 -8.21 9.94
C ILE A 8 -14.41 -7.38 8.65
N ASN A 9 -15.56 -7.18 8.01
CA ASN A 9 -15.68 -6.39 6.79
C ASN A 9 -15.44 -4.91 7.07
N ASP A 10 -15.93 -4.40 8.21
CA ASP A 10 -15.68 -3.02 8.65
C ASP A 10 -14.21 -2.82 9.00
N LEU A 11 -13.59 -3.80 9.67
CA LEU A 11 -12.16 -3.78 9.94
C LEU A 11 -11.35 -3.69 8.63
N VAL A 12 -11.63 -4.58 7.67
CA VAL A 12 -10.95 -4.60 6.37
C VAL A 12 -11.17 -3.29 5.60
N ALA A 13 -12.38 -2.71 5.65
CA ALA A 13 -12.67 -1.43 5.03
C ALA A 13 -11.89 -0.28 5.68
N CYS A 14 -11.82 -0.23 7.02
CA CYS A 14 -11.05 0.76 7.76
C CYS A 14 -9.54 0.66 7.45
N LEU A 15 -8.99 -0.57 7.43
CA LEU A 15 -7.59 -0.80 7.09
C LEU A 15 -7.27 -0.41 5.64
N THR A 16 -8.16 -0.73 4.70
CA THR A 16 -8.05 -0.32 3.30
C THR A 16 -8.02 1.20 3.17
N ALA A 17 -8.97 1.88 3.82
CA ALA A 17 -9.04 3.34 3.82
C ALA A 17 -7.78 3.96 4.45
N ALA A 18 -7.26 3.37 5.52
CA ALA A 18 -6.03 3.82 6.16
C ALA A 18 -4.82 3.70 5.23
N ALA A 19 -4.64 2.57 4.53
CA ALA A 19 -3.56 2.39 3.54
C ALA A 19 -3.62 3.40 2.38
N MET A 20 -4.82 3.84 1.97
CA MET A 20 -4.99 4.82 0.89
C MET A 20 -4.88 6.28 1.35
N LYS A 21 -5.06 6.55 2.65
CA LYS A 21 -5.04 7.90 3.22
C LYS A 21 -3.83 8.75 2.85
N PRO A 22 -2.59 8.22 2.75
CA PRO A 22 -1.42 9.01 2.36
C PRO A 22 -1.57 9.71 1.00
N LEU A 23 -2.27 9.12 0.04
CA LEU A 23 -2.54 9.77 -1.25
C LEU A 23 -3.38 11.05 -1.13
N LEU A 24 -4.18 11.15 -0.07
CA LEU A 24 -5.06 12.29 0.14
C LEU A 24 -4.34 13.46 0.82
N ASN A 25 -3.11 13.25 1.28
CA ASN A 25 -2.32 14.25 1.99
C ASN A 25 -1.51 15.13 1.01
N ASP A 26 -1.80 16.43 0.98
CA ASP A 26 -1.09 17.39 0.13
C ASP A 26 0.43 17.42 0.42
N ASN A 27 0.87 17.15 1.65
CA ASN A 27 2.29 17.13 2.01
C ASN A 27 3.06 16.03 1.26
N VAL A 28 2.42 14.88 1.00
CA VAL A 28 3.03 13.81 0.21
C VAL A 28 3.30 14.29 -1.22
N TRP A 29 2.33 14.98 -1.83
CA TRP A 29 2.48 15.51 -3.19
C TRP A 29 3.46 16.68 -3.28
N GLN A 30 3.52 17.51 -2.24
CA GLN A 30 4.48 18.61 -2.14
C GLN A 30 5.93 18.13 -2.10
N CYS A 31 6.21 16.91 -1.63
CA CYS A 31 7.54 16.32 -1.76
C CYS A 31 7.99 16.22 -3.23
N TYR A 32 7.07 15.96 -4.15
CA TYR A 32 7.34 15.81 -5.58
C TYR A 32 7.22 17.12 -6.38
N GLY A 33 7.07 18.26 -5.71
CA GLY A 33 7.02 19.59 -6.32
C GLY A 33 5.64 20.00 -6.85
N TYR A 34 4.56 19.38 -6.35
CA TYR A 34 3.19 19.84 -6.59
C TYR A 34 2.78 20.85 -5.52
N ASN A 35 1.87 21.77 -5.86
CA ASN A 35 1.31 22.69 -4.85
C ASN A 35 0.29 21.99 -3.93
N LYS A 36 -0.51 21.09 -4.52
CA LYS A 36 -1.54 20.26 -3.89
C LYS A 36 -1.67 18.95 -4.65
N ARG A 37 -2.40 17.97 -4.08
CA ARG A 37 -2.72 16.72 -4.77
C ARG A 37 -3.37 16.99 -6.13
N PRO A 38 -2.95 16.32 -7.21
CA PRO A 38 -3.62 16.40 -8.50
C PRO A 38 -5.07 15.90 -8.39
N ILE A 39 -6.04 16.76 -8.72
CA ILE A 39 -7.45 16.38 -8.84
C ILE A 39 -7.76 16.25 -10.33
N LYS A 40 -7.91 15.02 -10.83
CA LYS A 40 -8.27 14.78 -12.23
C LYS A 40 -9.10 13.52 -12.39
N GLY A 41 -10.06 13.58 -13.30
CA GLY A 41 -10.88 12.42 -13.66
C GLY A 41 -10.10 11.41 -14.50
N ASN A 42 -10.50 10.14 -14.41
CA ASN A 42 -9.84 9.01 -15.09
C ASN A 42 -9.74 9.19 -16.62
N ILE A 43 -10.64 9.97 -17.23
CA ILE A 43 -10.64 10.23 -18.67
C ILE A 43 -9.34 10.90 -19.14
N TRP A 44 -8.77 11.80 -18.35
CA TRP A 44 -7.53 12.49 -18.71
C TRP A 44 -6.32 11.57 -18.69
N ASN A 45 -6.28 10.62 -17.75
CA ASN A 45 -5.23 9.60 -17.69
C ASN A 45 -5.26 8.69 -18.92
N LYS A 46 -6.46 8.35 -19.41
CA LYS A 46 -6.63 7.55 -20.64
C LYS A 46 -6.22 8.33 -21.90
N LEU A 47 -6.57 9.61 -21.98
CA LEU A 47 -6.30 10.44 -23.16
C LEU A 47 -4.84 10.89 -23.25
N PHE A 48 -4.15 11.10 -22.12
CA PHE A 48 -2.78 11.62 -22.10
C PHE A 48 -1.86 10.84 -21.14
N PRO A 49 -1.67 9.53 -21.35
CA PRO A 49 -0.94 8.68 -20.41
C PRO A 49 0.49 9.18 -20.14
N LYS A 50 1.20 9.65 -21.19
CA LYS A 50 2.57 10.20 -21.06
C LYS A 50 2.63 11.51 -20.25
N LYS A 51 1.58 12.31 -20.27
CA LYS A 51 1.51 13.58 -19.50
C LYS A 51 1.43 13.30 -17.99
N PHE A 52 0.89 12.14 -17.63
CA PHE A 52 0.52 11.78 -16.27
C PHE A 52 1.33 10.60 -15.72
N GLU A 53 2.37 10.19 -16.44
CA GLU A 53 3.26 9.10 -16.09
C GLU A 53 3.82 9.25 -14.66
N LEU A 54 4.29 10.45 -14.29
CA LEU A 54 4.80 10.73 -12.94
C LEU A 54 3.70 10.57 -11.88
N ASP A 55 2.52 11.17 -12.09
CA ASP A 55 1.40 11.08 -11.14
C ASP A 55 0.98 9.63 -10.91
N ASN A 56 0.89 8.84 -11.99
CA ASN A 56 0.52 7.43 -11.93
C ASN A 56 1.58 6.61 -11.19
N PHE A 57 2.87 6.89 -11.44
CA PHE A 57 3.98 6.23 -10.77
C PHE A 57 3.97 6.54 -9.26
N ILE A 58 3.87 7.83 -8.88
CA ILE A 58 3.75 8.25 -7.47
C ILE A 58 2.54 7.57 -6.82
N THR A 59 1.38 7.60 -7.48
CA THR A 59 0.16 6.99 -6.96
C THR A 59 0.36 5.52 -6.63
N ARG A 60 0.96 4.75 -7.55
CA ARG A 60 1.23 3.33 -7.33
C ARG A 60 2.16 3.10 -6.16
N GLU A 61 3.29 3.80 -6.10
CA GLU A 61 4.28 3.57 -5.05
C GLU A 61 3.78 3.98 -3.66
N ILE A 62 3.07 5.10 -3.54
CA ILE A 62 2.46 5.54 -2.27
C ILE A 62 1.39 4.56 -1.79
N LEU A 63 0.55 4.06 -2.71
CA LEU A 63 -0.43 3.02 -2.39
C LEU A 63 0.22 1.73 -1.91
N THR A 64 1.29 1.31 -2.57
CA THR A 64 2.07 0.13 -2.18
C THR A 64 2.71 0.33 -0.81
N MET A 65 3.33 1.48 -0.54
CA MET A 65 3.94 1.79 0.77
C MET A 65 2.91 1.72 1.91
N GLY A 66 1.76 2.40 1.76
CA GLY A 66 0.71 2.38 2.78
C GLY A 66 0.14 0.97 3.03
N LEU A 67 -0.02 0.18 1.96
CA LEU A 67 -0.46 -1.21 2.08
C LEU A 67 0.57 -2.09 2.81
N ILE A 68 1.87 -1.89 2.54
CA ILE A 68 2.95 -2.60 3.24
C ILE A 68 2.91 -2.33 4.74
N ASP A 69 2.71 -1.08 5.15
CA ASP A 69 2.64 -0.72 6.58
C ASP A 69 1.42 -1.36 7.26
N ILE A 70 0.26 -1.41 6.59
CA ILE A 70 -0.92 -2.11 7.09
C ILE A 70 -0.64 -3.61 7.25
N LEU A 71 -0.05 -4.25 6.23
CA LEU A 71 0.30 -5.67 6.27
C LEU A 71 1.30 -5.98 7.39
N ASN A 72 2.27 -5.08 7.63
CA ASN A 72 3.18 -5.20 8.77
C ASN A 72 2.45 -5.07 10.11
N GLY A 73 1.47 -4.18 10.22
CA GLY A 73 0.64 -4.05 11.43
C GLY A 73 -0.19 -5.31 11.69
N ILE A 74 -0.84 -5.85 10.67
CA ILE A 74 -1.55 -7.14 10.76
C ILE A 74 -0.59 -8.25 11.17
N LYS A 75 0.59 -8.34 10.54
CA LYS A 75 1.61 -9.36 10.86
C LYS A 75 2.02 -9.31 12.33
N LYS A 76 2.22 -8.10 12.88
CA LYS A 76 2.64 -7.85 14.27
C LYS A 76 1.54 -8.10 15.31
N SER A 77 0.27 -8.16 14.90
CA SER A 77 -0.86 -8.36 15.84
C SER A 77 -0.76 -9.68 16.60
N ASN A 78 -1.49 -9.80 17.69
CA ASN A 78 -1.63 -11.02 18.50
C ASN A 78 -2.72 -11.97 17.98
N GLN A 79 -3.37 -11.62 16.87
CA GLN A 79 -4.35 -12.48 16.21
C GLN A 79 -3.72 -13.80 15.73
N THR A 80 -4.55 -14.83 15.57
CA THR A 80 -4.10 -16.12 15.03
C THR A 80 -3.58 -15.96 13.60
N PHE A 81 -2.76 -16.90 13.15
CA PHE A 81 -2.24 -16.88 11.78
C PHE A 81 -3.37 -16.85 10.73
N ASP A 82 -4.41 -17.67 10.93
CA ASP A 82 -5.56 -17.75 10.03
C ASP A 82 -6.33 -16.43 9.97
N THR A 83 -6.56 -15.79 11.13
CA THR A 83 -7.20 -14.47 11.19
C THR A 83 -6.36 -13.41 10.48
N LYS A 84 -5.02 -13.40 10.69
CA LYS A 84 -4.11 -12.48 9.97
C LYS A 84 -4.17 -12.68 8.47
N LEU A 85 -4.18 -13.93 8.02
CA LEU A 85 -4.26 -14.27 6.60
C LEU A 85 -5.60 -13.82 6.02
N LEU A 86 -6.71 -14.10 6.71
CA LEU A 86 -8.06 -13.71 6.30
C LEU A 86 -8.17 -12.19 6.13
N ILE A 87 -7.75 -11.41 7.14
CA ILE A 87 -7.76 -9.93 7.09
C ILE A 87 -6.87 -9.44 5.94
N SER A 88 -5.68 -10.02 5.77
CA SER A 88 -4.75 -9.61 4.72
C SER A 88 -5.31 -9.86 3.33
N ILE A 89 -6.00 -10.98 3.10
CA ILE A 89 -6.60 -11.26 1.79
C ILE A 89 -7.81 -10.35 1.53
N GLY A 90 -8.67 -10.11 2.54
CA GLY A 90 -9.76 -9.15 2.43
C GLY A 90 -9.26 -7.75 2.06
N LEU A 91 -8.18 -7.32 2.71
CA LEU A 91 -7.51 -6.06 2.41
C LEU A 91 -7.06 -6.01 0.95
N ILE A 92 -6.41 -7.06 0.44
CA ILE A 92 -5.96 -7.12 -0.96
C ILE A 92 -7.13 -7.12 -1.94
N ASP A 93 -8.17 -7.91 -1.70
CA ASP A 93 -9.38 -7.94 -2.53
C ASP A 93 -10.01 -6.55 -2.65
N GLN A 94 -10.23 -5.88 -1.52
CA GLN A 94 -10.79 -4.53 -1.51
C GLN A 94 -9.85 -3.51 -2.17
N TYR A 95 -8.53 -3.64 -1.98
CA TYR A 95 -7.54 -2.78 -2.63
C TYR A 95 -7.58 -2.91 -4.14
N LEU A 96 -7.55 -4.14 -4.66
CA LEU A 96 -7.57 -4.42 -6.09
C LEU A 96 -8.89 -3.96 -6.72
N SER A 97 -10.02 -4.25 -6.07
CA SER A 97 -11.34 -3.79 -6.54
C SER A 97 -11.42 -2.26 -6.64
N THR A 98 -10.86 -1.55 -5.66
CA THR A 98 -10.84 -0.08 -5.62
C THR A 98 -9.88 0.52 -6.65
N THR A 99 -8.73 -0.11 -6.89
CA THR A 99 -7.64 0.44 -7.71
C THR A 99 -7.57 -0.09 -9.15
N LYS A 100 -8.43 -1.06 -9.53
CA LYS A 100 -8.49 -1.67 -10.88
C LYS A 100 -8.59 -0.70 -12.06
N HIS A 101 -9.06 0.51 -11.81
CA HIS A 101 -9.20 1.56 -12.83
C HIS A 101 -7.93 2.39 -13.03
N LEU A 102 -6.94 2.23 -12.15
CA LEU A 102 -5.64 2.91 -12.17
C LEU A 102 -4.53 2.00 -12.69
N PHE A 103 -4.52 0.73 -12.23
CA PHE A 103 -3.49 -0.26 -12.55
C PHE A 103 -4.12 -1.63 -12.77
N SER A 104 -3.48 -2.48 -13.58
CA SER A 104 -3.84 -3.90 -13.65
C SER A 104 -3.49 -4.62 -12.36
N GLU A 105 -4.26 -5.64 -12.00
CA GLU A 105 -4.06 -6.43 -10.78
C GLU A 105 -2.66 -7.04 -10.71
N ASP A 106 -2.20 -7.69 -11.79
CA ASP A 106 -0.90 -8.35 -11.85
C ASP A 106 0.24 -7.37 -11.58
N LEU A 107 0.23 -6.23 -12.28
CA LEU A 107 1.21 -5.15 -12.07
C LEU A 107 1.23 -4.65 -10.61
N PHE A 108 0.06 -4.55 -9.97
CA PHE A 108 -0.02 -4.12 -8.58
C PHE A 108 0.57 -5.18 -7.64
N MET A 109 0.23 -6.45 -7.83
CA MET A 109 0.71 -7.55 -6.99
C MET A 109 2.22 -7.77 -7.17
N GLU A 110 2.73 -7.70 -8.40
CA GLU A 110 4.17 -7.72 -8.68
C GLU A 110 4.89 -6.55 -7.99
N ASN A 111 4.32 -5.33 -8.04
CA ASN A 111 4.91 -4.20 -7.35
C ASN A 111 4.89 -4.38 -5.84
N LEU A 112 3.78 -4.88 -5.27
CA LEU A 112 3.64 -5.14 -3.84
C LEU A 112 4.71 -6.11 -3.36
N PHE A 113 4.84 -7.28 -3.97
CA PHE A 113 5.79 -8.28 -3.50
C PHE A 113 7.25 -7.86 -3.71
N SER A 114 7.56 -7.20 -4.83
CA SER A 114 8.92 -6.68 -5.07
C SER A 114 9.27 -5.56 -4.09
N SER A 115 8.35 -4.63 -3.81
CA SER A 115 8.54 -3.57 -2.81
C SER A 115 8.66 -4.14 -1.41
N TYR A 116 7.84 -5.12 -1.05
CA TYR A 116 7.89 -5.75 0.26
C TYR A 116 9.19 -6.55 0.48
N TYR A 117 9.66 -7.25 -0.56
CA TYR A 117 10.96 -7.91 -0.52
C TYR A 117 12.08 -6.88 -0.32
N ALA A 118 12.08 -5.80 -1.11
CA ALA A 118 13.05 -4.72 -0.98
C ALA A 118 13.03 -4.10 0.43
N PHE A 119 11.83 -3.83 0.98
CA PHE A 119 11.65 -3.31 2.34
C PHE A 119 12.28 -4.20 3.42
N LYS A 120 12.23 -5.53 3.23
CA LYS A 120 12.80 -6.50 4.17
C LYS A 120 14.32 -6.51 4.15
N ILE A 121 14.92 -6.39 2.97
CA ILE A 121 16.38 -6.53 2.80
C ILE A 121 17.14 -5.19 2.84
N CYS A 122 16.47 -4.07 2.57
CA CYS A 122 17.13 -2.78 2.50
C CYS A 122 17.50 -2.27 3.88
N ASP A 123 18.64 -1.57 3.94
CA ASP A 123 18.99 -0.76 5.10
C ASP A 123 17.89 0.27 5.36
N LYS A 124 17.39 0.32 6.59
CA LYS A 124 16.29 1.22 6.98
C LYS A 124 16.66 2.69 6.85
N SER A 125 17.94 3.04 6.92
CA SER A 125 18.42 4.41 6.64
C SER A 125 18.29 4.81 5.16
N LYS A 126 18.04 3.83 4.29
CA LYS A 126 18.02 3.94 2.82
C LYS A 126 16.73 3.40 2.21
N LEU A 127 15.61 3.47 2.94
CA LEU A 127 14.29 3.00 2.48
C LEU A 127 13.84 3.59 1.13
N HIS A 128 14.36 4.75 0.75
CA HIS A 128 14.09 5.39 -0.54
C HIS A 128 14.79 4.74 -1.73
N GLU A 129 15.97 4.12 -1.54
CA GLU A 129 16.82 3.64 -2.64
C GLU A 129 16.09 2.64 -3.56
N PRO A 130 15.39 1.60 -3.06
CA PRO A 130 14.75 0.62 -3.94
C PRO A 130 13.68 1.23 -4.86
N PHE A 131 12.92 2.21 -4.38
CA PHE A 131 11.88 2.87 -5.18
C PHE A 131 12.47 3.78 -6.25
N ILE A 132 13.57 4.47 -5.94
CA ILE A 132 14.28 5.28 -6.92
C ILE A 132 14.83 4.39 -8.02
N LEU A 133 15.42 3.23 -7.68
CA LEU A 133 15.93 2.28 -8.68
C LEU A 133 14.81 1.78 -9.61
N LYS A 134 13.63 1.47 -9.07
CA LYS A 134 12.45 1.10 -9.88
C LYS A 134 12.03 2.18 -10.89
N ALA A 135 12.24 3.45 -10.56
CA ALA A 135 11.81 4.56 -11.41
C ALA A 135 12.77 4.85 -12.58
N LYS A 136 14.02 4.39 -12.51
CA LYS A 136 15.12 4.80 -13.40
C LYS A 136 14.85 4.49 -14.87
N ASP A 137 14.28 3.32 -15.16
CA ASP A 137 14.03 2.85 -16.53
C ASP A 137 12.55 2.98 -16.95
N VAL A 138 11.70 3.52 -16.06
CA VAL A 138 10.27 3.71 -16.30
C VAL A 138 9.95 5.17 -16.59
N LEU A 139 10.56 6.12 -15.87
CA LEU A 139 10.31 7.54 -16.03
C LEU A 139 11.31 8.20 -16.97
N ASN A 140 10.87 9.18 -17.76
CA ASN A 140 11.79 10.06 -18.47
C ASN A 140 12.69 10.85 -17.49
N LYS A 141 13.85 11.34 -17.95
CA LYS A 141 14.86 12.01 -17.11
C LYS A 141 14.30 13.10 -16.19
N LYS A 142 13.36 13.93 -16.68
CA LYS A 142 12.76 15.02 -15.91
C LYS A 142 11.85 14.50 -14.81
N ASN A 143 10.99 13.53 -15.13
CA ASN A 143 10.08 12.90 -14.17
C ASN A 143 10.86 12.07 -13.15
N PHE A 144 11.89 11.35 -13.58
CA PHE A 144 12.79 10.60 -12.71
C PHE A 144 13.46 11.50 -11.67
N ALA A 145 14.01 12.64 -12.07
CA ALA A 145 14.64 13.58 -11.14
C ALA A 145 13.65 14.10 -10.08
N LYS A 146 12.42 14.44 -10.50
CA LYS A 146 11.36 14.86 -9.56
C LYS A 146 10.97 13.74 -8.60
N PHE A 147 10.81 12.53 -9.12
CA PHE A 147 10.47 11.36 -8.32
C PHE A 147 11.56 11.05 -7.30
N MET A 148 12.83 11.06 -7.72
CA MET A 148 13.97 10.83 -6.86
C MET A 148 14.03 11.83 -5.70
N VAL A 149 14.00 13.13 -6.00
CA VAL A 149 14.03 14.18 -4.97
C VAL A 149 12.83 14.06 -4.02
N GLY A 150 11.63 13.82 -4.56
CA GLY A 150 10.43 13.69 -3.73
C GLY A 150 10.43 12.44 -2.86
N THR A 151 10.92 11.31 -3.37
CA THR A 151 11.01 10.06 -2.60
C THR A 151 12.04 10.18 -1.47
N ILE A 152 13.20 10.80 -1.75
CA ILE A 152 14.19 11.11 -0.71
C ILE A 152 13.54 12.01 0.34
N ARG A 153 12.90 13.11 -0.05
CA ARG A 153 12.29 14.04 0.90
C ARG A 153 11.17 13.39 1.73
N LEU A 154 10.37 12.52 1.13
CA LEU A 154 9.28 11.83 1.81
C LEU A 154 9.78 10.80 2.82
N LEU A 155 10.88 10.11 2.51
CA LEU A 155 11.38 8.97 3.30
C LEU A 155 12.69 9.28 4.05
N ALA A 156 13.21 10.51 3.97
CA ALA A 156 14.36 10.97 4.73
C ALA A 156 13.95 11.27 6.18
N ILE A 157 13.82 10.19 6.96
CA ILE A 157 13.81 10.05 8.42
C ILE A 157 12.89 11.00 9.23
N GLU A 158 11.72 10.49 9.59
CA GLU A 158 11.34 10.10 10.97
C GLU A 158 10.49 8.81 10.82
N HIS A 159 10.78 7.74 11.60
CA HIS A 159 10.16 6.39 11.56
C HIS A 159 10.83 5.29 10.71
N ALA A 160 12.09 4.94 10.98
CA ALA A 160 12.85 3.86 10.30
C ALA A 160 12.27 2.42 10.40
N ALA A 161 11.05 2.24 10.90
CA ALA A 161 10.37 0.95 10.99
C ALA A 161 9.28 0.75 9.92
N ASP A 162 8.72 1.84 9.38
CA ASP A 162 7.57 1.86 8.47
C ASP A 162 7.77 2.93 7.37
N TYR A 163 6.89 2.98 6.37
CA TYR A 163 6.98 4.01 5.31
C TYR A 163 6.21 5.29 5.65
N LEU A 164 4.88 5.20 5.77
CA LEU A 164 3.94 6.31 5.83
C LEU A 164 2.96 6.19 6.99
N LEU A 165 2.74 4.97 7.49
CA LEU A 165 1.79 4.66 8.56
C LEU A 165 2.50 3.89 9.68
N ASN A 166 2.18 4.22 10.93
CA ASN A 166 2.75 3.52 12.08
C ASN A 166 2.11 2.13 12.24
N SER A 167 2.87 1.08 11.94
CA SER A 167 2.37 -0.30 11.98
C SER A 167 2.09 -0.80 13.40
N ASN A 168 2.66 -0.19 14.45
CA ASN A 168 2.32 -0.52 15.83
C ASN A 168 0.92 0.00 16.18
N ASN A 169 0.54 1.20 15.72
CA ASN A 169 -0.83 1.69 15.91
C ASN A 169 -1.84 0.80 15.16
N ILE A 170 -1.47 0.32 13.97
CA ILE A 170 -2.30 -0.60 13.17
C ILE A 170 -2.42 -1.95 13.88
N LYS A 171 -1.31 -2.48 14.41
CA LYS A 171 -1.29 -3.69 15.24
C LYS A 171 -2.28 -3.55 16.40
N ASP A 172 -2.19 -2.47 17.16
CA ASP A 172 -3.05 -2.27 18.33
C ASP A 172 -4.53 -2.12 17.93
N PHE A 173 -4.80 -1.49 16.78
CA PHE A 173 -6.15 -1.42 16.23
C PHE A 173 -6.71 -2.81 15.86
N VAL A 174 -5.89 -3.66 15.23
CA VAL A 174 -6.27 -5.05 14.90
C VAL A 174 -6.45 -5.91 16.15
N ASP A 175 -5.62 -5.73 17.18
CA ASP A 175 -5.74 -6.46 18.45
C ASP A 175 -6.99 -6.09 19.24
N ASN A 176 -7.42 -4.83 19.13
CA ASN A 176 -8.61 -4.33 19.83
C ASN A 176 -9.92 -4.55 19.07
N SER A 177 -9.85 -5.10 17.85
CA SER A 177 -11.02 -5.42 17.04
C SER A 177 -11.53 -6.83 17.37
N LEU A 178 -12.85 -6.97 17.49
CA LEU A 178 -13.50 -8.28 17.52
C LEU A 178 -13.77 -8.69 16.07
N VAL A 179 -13.50 -9.96 15.77
CA VAL A 179 -13.65 -10.50 14.42
C VAL A 179 -14.85 -11.44 14.41
N GLU A 180 -16.01 -10.88 14.07
CA GLU A 180 -17.25 -11.62 13.85
C GLU A 180 -17.62 -11.59 12.35
N ASN A 181 -18.53 -12.49 11.96
CA ASN A 181 -19.05 -12.67 10.61
C ASN A 181 -18.07 -13.25 9.56
N ILE A 182 -18.63 -13.66 8.43
CA ILE A 182 -17.88 -14.14 7.27
C ILE A 182 -17.41 -12.94 6.47
N LEU A 183 -16.11 -12.90 6.19
CA LEU A 183 -15.51 -11.89 5.31
C LEU A 183 -16.05 -12.05 3.89
N LYS A 184 -16.53 -10.94 3.31
CA LYS A 184 -16.96 -10.88 1.92
C LYS A 184 -15.76 -10.66 1.03
N ILE A 185 -15.48 -11.64 0.19
CA ILE A 185 -14.39 -11.59 -0.80
C ILE A 185 -15.02 -11.67 -2.18
N SER A 186 -14.71 -10.69 -3.03
CA SER A 186 -15.19 -10.61 -4.41
C SER A 186 -14.27 -11.33 -5.40
N MET A 187 -13.00 -11.50 -5.04
CA MET A 187 -11.98 -12.19 -5.81
C MET A 187 -12.37 -13.65 -6.10
N PRO A 188 -12.17 -14.14 -7.34
CA PRO A 188 -12.34 -15.54 -7.66
C PRO A 188 -11.49 -16.47 -6.79
N GLU A 189 -12.01 -17.65 -6.47
CA GLU A 189 -11.34 -18.60 -5.57
C GLU A 189 -9.90 -18.95 -6.01
N GLU A 190 -9.66 -19.10 -7.31
CA GLU A 190 -8.33 -19.38 -7.85
C GLU A 190 -7.31 -18.31 -7.47
N LYS A 191 -7.65 -17.03 -7.69
CA LYS A 191 -6.81 -15.88 -7.32
C LYS A 191 -6.67 -15.74 -5.81
N TRP A 192 -7.75 -15.99 -5.06
CA TRP A 192 -7.74 -16.02 -3.61
C TRP A 192 -6.71 -17.04 -3.08
N ARG A 193 -6.67 -18.25 -3.68
CA ARG A 193 -5.71 -19.30 -3.30
C ARG A 193 -4.27 -18.90 -3.64
N GLU A 194 -4.07 -18.38 -4.84
CA GLU A 194 -2.74 -17.93 -5.30
C GLU A 194 -2.18 -16.82 -4.40
N TYR A 195 -2.93 -15.73 -4.23
CA TYR A 195 -2.49 -14.59 -3.43
C TYR A 195 -2.43 -14.94 -1.95
N GLY A 196 -3.36 -15.75 -1.44
CA GLY A 196 -3.31 -16.26 -0.07
C GLY A 196 -2.02 -17.03 0.21
N LYS A 197 -1.59 -17.89 -0.73
CA LYS A 197 -0.30 -18.59 -0.63
C LYS A 197 0.88 -17.60 -0.62
N LEU A 198 0.91 -16.66 -1.57
CA LEU A 198 1.99 -15.68 -1.68
C LEU A 198 2.08 -14.75 -0.45
N ILE A 199 0.94 -14.29 0.08
CA ILE A 199 0.87 -13.46 1.29
C ILE A 199 1.34 -14.26 2.50
N SER A 200 0.86 -15.49 2.64
CA SER A 200 1.29 -16.43 3.68
C SER A 200 2.81 -16.59 3.66
N GLU A 201 3.40 -16.91 2.52
CA GLU A 201 4.83 -17.21 2.39
C GLU A 201 5.73 -15.97 2.44
N LYS A 202 5.39 -14.91 1.71
CA LYS A 202 6.27 -13.76 1.52
C LYS A 202 6.10 -12.67 2.57
N ILE A 203 4.92 -12.60 3.19
CA ILE A 203 4.57 -11.52 4.13
C ILE A 203 4.43 -12.08 5.54
N LEU A 204 3.44 -12.93 5.78
CA LEU A 204 3.02 -13.30 7.15
C LEU A 204 3.95 -14.30 7.83
N LYS A 205 4.48 -15.29 7.10
CA LYS A 205 5.50 -16.18 7.63
C LYS A 205 6.77 -15.40 7.98
N VAL A 206 7.38 -15.83 9.07
CA VAL A 206 8.71 -15.39 9.53
C VAL A 206 9.71 -16.31 8.88
#